data_AF-A0A0D5LQM1-F1
#
_entry.id   AF-A0A0D5LQM1-F1
#
_cell.length_a   1.000
_cell.length_b   1.000
_cell.length_c   1.000
_cell.angle_alpha   90.00
_cell.angle_beta   90.00
_cell.angle_gamma   90.00
#
_symmetry.space_group_name_H-M   'P 1'
#
loop_
_entity.id
_entity.type
_entity.pdbx_description
1 polymer ?
#
loop_
_entity_poly.entity_id
_entity_poly.type
_entity_poly.pdbx_seq_one_letter_code
_entity_poly.pdbx_strand_id
1 'polypeptide(L)'
;MVPTSRVDFSDLSTLYLAILKILRYDFPISEEDPSFVEIADRLVEGLMHIPSLIIVDDLDTLLPDEQKETVAALNSLALRTVGRELPPSRVLMTSRIDQGLPPTSIVKIRGLERQAFQAHLNNLCSLFGIPLFTGQGLEEVFEASSGSPLFAASIARLIKLGENRREVVQKWRGADGEEVRSFAFQRELARLSPMASRVLYAVILLGETTLKDIAEVLDLPERRVRDQVTELQAYHLISTVTHTHSDAAISVPDELGAVVDLIRDQLGLTSQTVETAVARAHEKSGSQEKQIGAGIRAIARMWADRQFGEALIVAQDLSKKFTDNGDAASILGAAYLRTRPPKHRDADRELERAVKLGSTKPELLPNTIEAKTALEDWIGLREFTRTRMSTETGRDIALSAHLKANYELIKTARLRGDQRRIADLAIEAVERISAKMRRARLEQNFFQKLTQERFDFARTYIEAVKQDNPRPGDRLKVFEAVSRLAVADVVVVSLLDMGVEALEQWWNDVEQRAFADITACKILSRMLSKLEAMEQQINAYKREATISDAIELRRRELEYRGAQLQASIG
;
A
#
# COMPACT_ATOMS: atom_id res chain seq x y z
N MET A 1 1.19 0.08 5.83
CA MET A 1 2.28 1.06 5.65
C MET A 1 2.12 1.68 4.28
N VAL A 2 2.01 3.00 4.20
CA VAL A 2 2.15 3.73 2.94
C VAL A 2 3.63 3.62 2.55
N PRO A 3 3.99 3.28 1.30
CA PRO A 3 5.38 3.30 0.88
C PRO A 3 5.91 4.72 1.04
N THR A 4 6.80 4.93 2.00
CA THR A 4 7.58 6.16 2.12
C THR A 4 8.69 6.07 1.08
N SER A 5 8.53 6.70 -0.07
CA SER A 5 9.65 6.92 -0.97
C SER A 5 10.57 7.96 -0.30
N ARG A 6 11.68 7.51 0.28
CA ARG A 6 12.73 8.44 0.69
C ARG A 6 13.26 9.14 -0.56
N VAL A 7 13.22 10.45 -0.56
CA VAL A 7 13.76 11.27 -1.65
C VAL A 7 14.61 12.35 -1.01
N ASP A 8 15.91 12.29 -1.24
CA ASP A 8 16.84 13.31 -0.79
C ASP A 8 16.69 14.57 -1.67
N PHE A 9 16.96 15.75 -1.10
CA PHE A 9 16.91 17.02 -1.79
C PHE A 9 18.12 17.88 -1.41
N SER A 10 18.55 18.74 -2.33
CA SER A 10 19.68 19.66 -2.13
C SER A 10 19.25 21.11 -1.96
N ASP A 11 18.02 21.42 -2.36
CA ASP A 11 17.48 22.77 -2.38
C ASP A 11 15.94 22.72 -2.44
N LEU A 12 15.32 23.90 -2.31
CA LEU A 12 13.87 24.03 -2.28
C LEU A 12 13.19 23.62 -3.59
N SER A 13 13.86 23.81 -4.74
CA SER A 13 13.29 23.47 -6.06
C SER A 13 13.23 21.96 -6.24
N THR A 14 14.32 21.26 -5.90
CA THR A 14 14.39 19.79 -5.94
C THR A 14 13.40 19.17 -4.97
N LEU A 15 13.21 19.76 -3.77
CA LEU A 15 12.16 19.34 -2.82
C LEU A 15 10.76 19.46 -3.43
N TYR A 16 10.41 20.58 -4.05
CA TYR A 16 9.07 20.79 -4.60
C TYR A 16 8.77 19.86 -5.78
N LEU A 17 9.74 19.68 -6.66
CA LEU A 17 9.61 18.74 -7.79
C LEU A 17 9.47 17.30 -7.30
N ALA A 18 10.18 16.91 -6.24
CA ALA A 18 10.04 15.59 -5.61
C ALA A 18 8.62 15.38 -5.08
N ILE A 19 8.05 16.37 -4.38
CA ILE A 19 6.67 16.28 -3.87
C ILE A 19 5.67 16.19 -5.02
N LEU A 20 5.80 17.02 -6.06
CA LEU A 20 4.93 16.97 -7.25
C LEU A 20 4.92 15.59 -7.92
N LYS A 21 6.10 14.99 -8.09
CA LYS A 21 6.26 13.65 -8.66
C LYS A 21 5.53 12.59 -7.83
N ILE A 22 5.61 12.68 -6.50
CA ILE A 22 4.91 11.76 -5.59
C ILE A 22 3.39 11.96 -5.68
N LEU A 23 2.92 13.21 -5.72
CA LEU A 23 1.50 13.54 -5.88
C LEU A 23 0.96 13.20 -7.28
N ARG A 24 1.83 12.81 -8.22
CA ARG A 24 1.51 12.61 -9.65
C ARG A 24 0.88 13.86 -10.27
N TYR A 25 1.32 15.02 -9.80
CA TYR A 25 0.86 16.33 -10.26
C TYR A 25 1.89 16.98 -11.18
N ASP A 26 2.54 16.15 -12.01
CA ASP A 26 3.59 16.56 -12.92
C ASP A 26 3.13 17.65 -13.88
N PHE A 27 4.08 18.46 -14.34
CA PHE A 27 3.84 19.39 -15.42
C PHE A 27 3.48 18.63 -16.70
N PRO A 28 2.50 19.12 -17.48
CA PRO A 28 2.33 18.66 -18.85
C PRO A 28 3.64 18.89 -19.60
N ILE A 29 3.95 17.99 -20.54
CA ILE A 29 5.20 18.05 -21.31
C ILE A 29 5.26 19.41 -22.04
N SER A 30 6.19 20.27 -21.65
CA SER A 30 6.45 21.62 -22.19
C SER A 30 7.87 21.71 -22.75
N GLU A 31 8.13 22.71 -23.61
CA GLU A 31 9.45 23.00 -24.19
C GLU A 31 10.37 23.79 -23.23
N GLU A 32 9.79 24.50 -22.26
CA GLU A 32 10.52 25.30 -21.27
C GLU A 32 10.46 24.65 -19.88
N ASP A 33 11.58 24.72 -19.15
CA ASP A 33 11.64 24.30 -17.75
C ASP A 33 10.80 25.27 -16.90
N PRO A 34 9.92 24.76 -16.02
CA PRO A 34 9.05 25.60 -15.22
C PRO A 34 9.85 26.45 -14.25
N SER A 35 9.48 27.73 -14.13
CA SER A 35 10.04 28.62 -13.11
C SER A 35 9.68 28.14 -11.70
N PHE A 36 10.45 28.57 -10.69
CA PHE A 36 10.17 28.19 -9.30
C PHE A 36 8.77 28.61 -8.84
N VAL A 37 8.27 29.75 -9.32
CA VAL A 37 6.92 30.24 -9.01
C VAL A 37 5.86 29.30 -9.59
N GLU A 38 6.03 28.85 -10.84
CA GLU A 38 5.13 27.88 -11.48
C GLU A 38 5.16 26.54 -10.74
N ILE A 39 6.35 26.07 -10.33
CA ILE A 39 6.52 24.85 -9.52
C ILE A 39 5.74 24.98 -8.20
N ALA A 40 5.89 26.10 -7.49
CA ALA A 40 5.20 26.35 -6.23
C ALA A 40 3.68 26.40 -6.40
N ASP A 41 3.18 27.08 -7.43
CA ASP A 41 1.74 27.19 -7.71
C ASP A 41 1.13 25.85 -8.09
N ARG A 42 1.83 25.07 -8.92
CA ARG A 42 1.41 23.71 -9.29
C ARG A 42 1.41 22.78 -8.08
N LEU A 43 2.38 22.92 -7.19
CA LEU A 43 2.43 22.14 -5.95
C LEU A 43 1.26 22.47 -5.03
N VAL A 44 0.90 23.74 -4.89
CA VAL A 44 -0.30 24.14 -4.13
C VAL A 44 -1.55 23.54 -4.75
N GLU A 45 -1.71 23.60 -6.07
CA GLU A 45 -2.83 22.96 -6.77
C GLU A 45 -2.89 21.45 -6.45
N GLY A 46 -1.76 20.74 -6.57
CA GLY A 46 -1.68 19.32 -6.25
C GLY A 46 -2.06 19.01 -4.81
N LEU A 47 -1.56 19.79 -3.85
CA LEU A 47 -1.86 19.65 -2.42
C LEU A 47 -3.29 20.04 -2.06
N MET A 48 -3.95 20.88 -2.87
CA MET A 48 -5.37 21.19 -2.74
C MET A 48 -6.25 20.02 -3.17
N HIS A 49 -5.83 19.25 -4.17
CA HIS A 49 -6.55 18.05 -4.61
C HIS A 49 -6.23 16.82 -3.75
N ILE A 50 -4.99 16.74 -3.25
CA ILE A 50 -4.50 15.65 -2.43
C ILE A 50 -3.91 16.23 -1.13
N PRO A 51 -4.77 16.52 -0.12
CA PRO A 51 -4.30 16.93 1.19
C PRO A 51 -3.29 15.94 1.76
N SER A 52 -2.09 16.43 2.06
CA SER A 52 -0.95 15.58 2.42
C SER A 52 -0.29 16.02 3.71
N LEU A 53 0.25 15.05 4.45
CA LEU A 53 1.23 15.29 5.50
C LEU A 53 2.62 15.15 4.87
N ILE A 54 3.35 16.25 4.79
CA ILE A 54 4.73 16.30 4.30
C ILE A 54 5.64 16.24 5.52
N ILE A 55 6.58 15.30 5.54
CA ILE A 55 7.58 15.16 6.60
C ILE A 55 8.92 15.51 5.98
N VAL A 56 9.58 16.53 6.52
CA VAL A 56 10.93 16.95 6.13
C VAL A 56 11.86 16.68 7.30
N ASP A 57 12.77 15.75 7.13
CA ASP A 57 13.66 15.27 8.19
C ASP A 57 15.04 15.95 8.11
N ASP A 58 15.73 16.08 9.25
CA ASP A 58 17.09 16.59 9.40
C ASP A 58 17.38 17.88 8.60
N LEU A 59 16.51 18.88 8.77
CA LEU A 59 16.64 20.16 8.06
C LEU A 59 17.97 20.86 8.37
N ASP A 60 18.56 20.61 9.53
CA ASP A 60 19.84 21.18 9.94
C ASP A 60 21.06 20.73 9.12
N THR A 61 20.86 19.81 8.16
CA THR A 61 21.86 19.46 7.13
C THR A 61 22.05 20.53 6.05
N LEU A 62 21.06 21.42 5.84
CA LEU A 62 21.16 22.55 4.92
C LEU A 62 22.03 23.67 5.51
N LEU A 63 22.46 24.63 4.67
CA LEU A 63 23.13 25.83 5.18
C LEU A 63 22.15 26.67 6.03
N PRO A 64 22.62 27.39 7.07
CA PRO A 64 21.73 28.11 7.99
C PRO A 64 20.73 29.08 7.33
N ASP A 65 21.11 29.71 6.22
CA ASP A 65 20.22 30.61 5.47
C ASP A 65 19.17 29.83 4.68
N GLU A 66 19.54 28.69 4.08
CA GLU A 66 18.66 27.78 3.35
C GLU A 66 17.65 27.09 4.27
N GLN A 67 18.04 26.78 5.51
CA GLN A 67 17.14 26.24 6.54
C GLN A 67 15.96 27.18 6.77
N LYS A 68 16.24 28.48 6.99
CA LYS A 68 15.21 29.51 7.22
C LYS A 68 14.33 29.73 6.00
N GLU A 69 14.94 29.77 4.81
CA GLU A 69 14.20 29.91 3.56
C GLU A 69 13.26 28.72 3.34
N THR A 70 13.74 27.50 3.56
CA THR A 70 12.95 26.27 3.42
C THR A 70 11.79 26.24 4.42
N VAL A 71 12.03 26.59 5.69
CA VAL A 71 10.97 26.70 6.70
C VAL A 71 9.92 27.74 6.30
N ALA A 72 10.34 28.92 5.85
CA ALA A 72 9.41 29.97 5.44
C ALA A 72 8.58 29.55 4.22
N ALA A 73 9.21 28.91 3.24
CA ALA A 73 8.56 28.44 2.03
C ALA A 73 7.54 27.33 2.31
N LEU A 74 7.91 26.33 3.12
CA LEU A 74 7.01 25.23 3.51
C LEU A 74 5.83 25.71 4.36
N ASN A 75 6.06 26.69 5.25
CA ASN A 75 4.97 27.29 6.01
C ASN A 75 4.02 28.07 5.09
N SER A 76 4.56 28.87 4.16
CA SER A 76 3.77 29.56 3.14
C SER A 76 2.95 28.58 2.28
N LEU A 77 3.56 27.47 1.86
CA LEU A 77 2.91 26.40 1.12
C LEU A 77 1.72 25.82 1.89
N ALA A 78 1.92 25.45 3.16
CA ALA A 78 0.85 24.90 3.99
C ALA A 78 -0.30 25.89 4.18
N LEU A 79 0.00 27.16 4.45
CA LEU A 79 -1.00 28.23 4.62
C LEU A 79 -1.86 28.42 3.36
N ARG A 80 -1.26 28.31 2.17
CA ARG A 80 -1.99 28.43 0.89
C ARG A 80 -3.02 27.32 0.67
N THR A 81 -2.99 26.24 1.46
CA THR A 81 -3.97 25.15 1.40
C THR A 81 -5.13 25.30 2.41
N VAL A 82 -5.10 26.32 3.28
CA VAL A 82 -6.10 26.55 4.34
C VAL A 82 -7.38 27.22 3.80
N GLY A 83 -8.53 26.93 4.42
CA GLY A 83 -9.80 27.63 4.17
C GLY A 83 -10.59 27.12 2.96
N ARG A 84 -10.40 25.86 2.58
CA ARG A 84 -11.03 25.20 1.43
C ARG A 84 -11.91 24.04 1.87
N GLU A 85 -12.64 23.43 0.93
CA GLU A 85 -13.60 22.34 1.21
C GLU A 85 -12.92 21.07 1.75
N LEU A 86 -11.65 20.85 1.40
CA LEU A 86 -10.83 19.75 1.89
C LEU A 86 -9.95 20.19 3.07
N PRO A 87 -9.54 19.26 3.96
CA PRO A 87 -8.58 19.56 5.03
C PRO A 87 -7.28 20.15 4.46
N PRO A 88 -6.62 21.08 5.16
CA PRO A 88 -5.36 21.64 4.69
C PRO A 88 -4.25 20.60 4.76
N SER A 89 -3.27 20.74 3.86
CA SER A 89 -2.02 20.02 3.94
C SER A 89 -1.20 20.50 5.14
N ARG A 90 -0.39 19.61 5.71
CA ARG A 90 0.43 19.90 6.89
C ARG A 90 1.87 19.53 6.62
N VAL A 91 2.78 20.30 7.21
CA VAL A 91 4.21 20.04 7.15
C VAL A 91 4.72 19.78 8.56
N LEU A 92 5.43 18.67 8.74
CA LEU A 92 6.20 18.35 9.94
C LEU A 92 7.68 18.41 9.58
N MET A 93 8.44 19.19 10.33
CA MET A 93 9.88 19.35 10.13
C MET A 93 10.62 18.88 11.37
N THR A 94 11.78 18.24 11.20
CA THR A 94 12.73 17.96 12.29
C THR A 94 14.01 18.78 12.11
N SER A 95 14.58 19.23 13.22
CA SER A 95 15.79 20.06 13.26
C SER A 95 16.34 20.07 14.68
N ARG A 96 17.67 20.08 14.83
CA ARG A 96 18.34 20.27 16.14
C ARG A 96 18.24 21.70 16.66
N ILE A 97 18.12 22.67 15.74
CA ILE A 97 18.11 24.10 16.05
C ILE A 97 16.69 24.66 15.93
N ASP A 98 16.35 25.60 16.80
CA ASP A 98 15.10 26.36 16.70
C ASP A 98 15.16 27.28 15.47
N GLN A 99 14.26 27.03 14.51
CA GLN A 99 14.21 27.75 13.24
C GLN A 99 13.44 29.08 13.32
N GLY A 100 13.16 29.58 14.53
CA GLY A 100 12.46 30.85 14.74
C GLY A 100 10.96 30.79 14.48
N LEU A 101 10.36 29.60 14.55
CA LEU A 101 8.92 29.41 14.46
C LEU A 101 8.22 29.84 15.77
N PRO A 102 6.93 30.17 15.73
CA PRO A 102 6.17 30.43 16.95
C PRO A 102 6.21 29.24 17.91
N PRO A 103 6.31 29.45 19.24
CA PRO A 103 6.34 28.35 20.21
C PRO A 103 5.14 27.39 20.12
N THR A 104 3.99 27.87 19.63
CA THR A 104 2.79 27.05 19.40
C THR A 104 2.94 26.04 18.25
N SER A 105 3.94 26.23 17.38
CA SER A 105 4.26 25.38 16.23
C SER A 105 5.49 24.49 16.48
N ILE A 106 6.07 24.54 17.68
CA ILE A 106 7.29 23.81 18.04
C ILE A 106 6.97 22.78 19.12
N VAL A 107 7.33 21.53 18.86
CA VAL A 107 7.32 20.46 19.87
C VAL A 107 8.76 20.18 20.26
N LYS A 108 9.16 20.63 21.45
CA LYS A 108 10.51 20.36 21.98
C LYS A 108 10.59 18.92 22.47
N ILE A 109 11.33 18.08 21.76
CA ILE A 109 11.58 16.69 22.15
C ILE A 109 12.63 16.66 23.25
N ARG A 110 12.29 16.03 24.38
CA ARG A 110 13.21 15.73 25.48
C ARG A 110 13.52 14.24 25.49
N GLY A 111 14.50 13.84 26.30
CA GLY A 111 14.72 12.42 26.59
C GLY A 111 13.47 11.74 27.15
N LEU A 112 13.43 10.41 27.02
CA LEU A 112 12.33 9.60 27.53
C LEU A 112 12.17 9.78 29.03
N GLU A 113 10.93 9.78 29.50
CA GLU A 113 10.65 9.71 30.93
C GLU A 113 11.07 8.36 31.50
N ARG A 114 11.32 8.32 32.81
CA ARG A 114 11.95 7.21 33.51
C ARG A 114 11.33 5.84 33.21
N GLN A 115 10.00 5.75 33.18
CA GLN A 115 9.26 4.52 32.92
C GLN A 115 9.38 4.07 31.46
N ALA A 116 9.23 5.00 30.51
CA ALA A 116 9.38 4.74 29.09
C ALA A 116 10.83 4.36 28.74
N PHE A 117 11.80 5.04 29.36
CA PHE A 117 13.22 4.73 29.24
C PHE A 117 13.54 3.31 29.71
N GLN A 118 13.01 2.89 30.86
CA GLN A 118 13.20 1.53 31.37
C GLN A 118 12.64 0.48 30.40
N ALA A 119 11.44 0.71 29.88
CA ALA A 119 10.83 -0.18 28.90
C ALA A 119 11.69 -0.27 27.62
N HIS A 120 12.16 0.88 27.12
CA HIS A 120 13.04 0.95 25.95
C HIS A 120 14.36 0.21 26.18
N LEU A 121 15.04 0.46 27.30
CA LEU A 121 16.31 -0.20 27.63
C LEU A 121 16.13 -1.71 27.81
N ASN A 122 15.03 -2.17 28.41
CA ASN A 122 14.73 -3.60 28.52
C ASN A 122 14.55 -4.25 27.14
N ASN A 123 13.91 -3.55 26.20
CA ASN A 123 13.76 -4.02 24.82
C ASN A 123 15.13 -4.11 24.14
N LEU A 124 15.99 -3.10 24.29
CA LEU A 124 17.36 -3.12 23.78
C LEU A 124 18.16 -4.28 24.39
N CYS A 125 18.08 -4.50 25.70
CA CYS A 125 18.75 -5.61 26.35
C CYS A 125 18.31 -6.97 25.80
N SER A 126 17.00 -7.14 25.61
CA SER A 126 16.43 -8.36 25.01
C SER A 126 16.89 -8.54 23.57
N LEU A 127 16.88 -7.46 22.77
CA LEU A 127 17.32 -7.45 21.37
C LEU A 127 18.79 -7.84 21.24
N PHE A 128 19.67 -7.24 22.04
CA PHE A 128 21.10 -7.54 22.02
C PHE A 128 21.48 -8.82 22.78
N GLY A 129 20.54 -9.43 23.52
CA GLY A 129 20.81 -10.60 24.35
C GLY A 129 21.78 -10.32 25.50
N ILE A 130 21.68 -9.13 26.12
CA ILE A 130 22.47 -8.73 27.29
C ILE A 130 21.61 -8.71 28.56
N PRO A 131 22.18 -8.89 29.77
CA PRO A 131 21.42 -8.87 31.02
C PRO A 131 20.71 -7.53 31.28
N LEU A 132 19.47 -7.60 31.77
CA LEU A 132 18.63 -6.43 32.05
C LEU A 132 19.25 -5.46 33.06
N PHE A 133 18.93 -4.18 32.91
CA PHE A 133 19.26 -3.17 33.91
C PHE A 133 18.18 -3.11 35.01
N THR A 134 18.59 -3.24 36.26
CA THR A 134 17.70 -3.21 37.43
C THR A 134 18.29 -2.34 38.54
N GLY A 135 17.41 -1.83 39.43
CA GLY A 135 17.80 -1.05 40.60
C GLY A 135 18.70 0.13 40.27
N GLN A 136 19.78 0.28 41.04
CA GLN A 136 20.74 1.39 40.92
C GLN A 136 21.39 1.47 39.54
N GLY A 137 21.72 0.34 38.91
CA GLY A 137 22.38 0.37 37.60
C GLY A 137 21.48 0.91 36.49
N LEU A 138 20.15 0.80 36.63
CA LEU A 138 19.21 1.43 35.71
C LEU A 138 19.14 2.95 35.92
N GLU A 139 19.25 3.40 37.17
CA GLU A 139 19.29 4.83 37.51
C GLU A 139 20.55 5.51 36.96
N GLU A 140 21.70 4.84 37.11
CA GLU A 140 22.98 5.35 36.60
C GLU A 140 22.95 5.56 35.08
N VAL A 141 22.34 4.66 34.31
CA VAL A 141 22.22 4.83 32.84
C VAL A 141 21.21 5.91 32.50
N PHE A 142 20.09 5.99 33.22
CA PHE A 142 19.09 7.02 33.00
C PHE A 142 19.66 8.42 33.21
N GLU A 143 20.38 8.63 34.31
CA GLU A 143 21.07 9.88 34.60
C GLU A 143 22.18 10.18 33.58
N ALA A 144 23.02 9.20 33.25
CA ALA A 144 24.11 9.38 32.30
C ALA A 144 23.62 9.77 30.90
N SER A 145 22.50 9.20 30.46
CA SER A 145 21.91 9.44 29.13
C SER A 145 20.92 10.60 29.09
N SER A 146 20.53 11.16 30.26
CA SER A 146 19.41 12.10 30.37
C SER A 146 18.13 11.60 29.67
N GLY A 147 17.89 10.28 29.72
CA GLY A 147 16.76 9.62 29.06
C GLY A 147 16.86 9.48 27.54
N SER A 148 18.01 9.77 26.91
CA SER A 148 18.18 9.67 25.45
C SER A 148 18.08 8.21 24.95
N PRO A 149 17.13 7.88 24.04
CA PRO A 149 17.02 6.53 23.46
C PRO A 149 18.30 6.11 22.73
N LEU A 150 18.86 7.01 21.92
CA LEU A 150 20.05 6.74 21.09
C LEU A 150 21.29 6.53 21.95
N PHE A 151 21.42 7.28 23.06
CA PHE A 151 22.49 7.07 24.03
C PHE A 151 22.35 5.69 24.68
N ALA A 152 21.14 5.33 25.14
CA ALA A 152 20.89 4.03 25.76
C ALA A 152 21.21 2.86 24.81
N ALA A 153 20.84 2.99 23.53
CA ALA A 153 21.22 2.04 22.48
C ALA A 153 22.75 1.91 22.35
N SER A 154 23.47 3.03 22.35
CA SER A 154 24.94 3.05 22.25
C SER A 154 25.61 2.35 23.44
N ILE A 155 25.10 2.54 24.66
CA ILE A 155 25.58 1.83 25.86
C ILE A 155 25.31 0.33 25.76
N ALA A 156 24.11 -0.07 25.33
CA ALA A 156 23.76 -1.47 25.16
C ALA A 156 24.65 -2.16 24.10
N ARG A 157 24.95 -1.48 22.98
CA ARG A 157 25.89 -1.93 21.95
C ARG A 157 27.29 -2.18 22.52
N LEU A 158 27.85 -1.21 23.26
CA LEU A 158 29.17 -1.36 23.88
C LEU A 158 29.25 -2.59 24.81
N ILE A 159 28.20 -2.82 25.61
CA ILE A 159 28.12 -3.99 26.49
C ILE A 159 28.01 -5.29 25.69
N LYS A 160 27.24 -5.29 24.59
CA LYS A 160 27.17 -6.43 23.66
C LYS A 160 28.54 -6.78 23.08
N LEU A 161 29.39 -5.79 22.86
CA LEU A 161 30.76 -6.00 22.42
C LEU A 161 31.69 -6.54 23.52
N GLY A 162 31.20 -6.74 24.74
CA GLY A 162 31.96 -7.30 25.86
C GLY A 162 32.57 -6.26 26.78
N GLU A 163 32.21 -4.98 26.63
CA GLU A 163 32.63 -3.96 27.59
C GLU A 163 31.96 -4.15 28.95
N ASN A 164 32.67 -3.81 30.02
CA ASN A 164 32.11 -3.92 31.36
C ASN A 164 31.01 -2.87 31.58
N ARG A 165 29.83 -3.35 31.97
CA ARG A 165 28.64 -2.52 32.17
C ARG A 165 28.85 -1.32 33.11
N ARG A 166 29.57 -1.48 34.23
CA ARG A 166 29.81 -0.37 35.17
C ARG A 166 30.78 0.66 34.60
N GLU A 167 31.86 0.17 33.99
CA GLU A 167 32.90 1.03 33.40
C GLU A 167 32.37 1.87 32.24
N VAL A 168 31.54 1.28 31.38
CA VAL A 168 30.92 1.97 30.24
C VAL A 168 30.02 3.11 30.72
N VAL A 169 29.15 2.85 31.68
CA VAL A 169 28.21 3.86 32.20
C VAL A 169 28.96 4.97 32.92
N GLN A 170 30.00 4.64 33.68
CA GLN A 170 30.81 5.64 34.37
C GLN A 170 31.65 6.48 33.40
N LYS A 171 32.25 5.86 32.38
CA LYS A 171 33.09 6.52 31.38
C LYS A 171 32.31 7.58 30.59
N TRP A 172 31.07 7.28 30.24
CA TRP A 172 30.26 8.13 29.35
C TRP A 172 29.29 9.04 30.09
N ARG A 173 29.31 9.04 31.43
CA ARG A 173 28.44 9.91 32.23
C ARG A 173 28.72 11.39 31.92
N GLY A 174 27.70 12.10 31.44
CA GLY A 174 27.80 13.52 31.11
C GLY A 174 28.53 13.82 29.79
N ALA A 175 28.89 12.79 29.02
CA ALA A 175 29.41 12.96 27.66
C ALA A 175 28.30 13.33 26.68
N ASP A 176 28.67 13.90 25.54
CA ASP A 176 27.72 14.13 24.46
C ASP A 176 27.26 12.78 23.89
N GLY A 177 25.95 12.65 23.66
CA GLY A 177 25.36 11.43 23.12
C GLY A 177 25.90 11.07 21.73
N GLU A 178 26.32 12.07 20.94
CA GLU A 178 26.95 11.83 19.64
C GLU A 178 28.35 11.25 19.75
N GLU A 179 29.13 11.64 20.77
CA GLU A 179 30.47 11.08 21.02
C GLU A 179 30.39 9.62 21.45
N VAL A 180 29.46 9.30 22.36
CA VAL A 180 29.21 7.93 22.83
C VAL A 180 28.79 7.04 21.66
N ARG A 181 27.91 7.57 20.81
CA ARG A 181 27.40 6.89 19.62
C ARG A 181 28.52 6.63 18.62
N SER A 182 29.27 7.67 18.27
CA SER A 182 30.41 7.57 17.35
C SER A 182 31.43 6.55 17.85
N PHE A 183 31.75 6.54 19.14
CA PHE A 183 32.67 5.55 19.73
C PHE A 183 32.10 4.12 19.70
N ALA A 184 30.82 3.94 20.02
CA ALA A 184 30.17 2.64 19.95
C ALA A 184 30.25 2.07 18.54
N PHE A 185 29.90 2.87 17.53
CA PHE A 185 30.00 2.46 16.14
C PHE A 185 31.45 2.22 15.70
N GLN A 186 32.41 3.07 16.06
CA GLN A 186 33.83 2.83 15.77
C GLN A 186 34.28 1.45 16.25
N ARG A 187 33.82 1.02 17.43
CA ARG A 187 34.15 -0.29 17.97
C ARG A 187 33.43 -1.44 17.27
N GLU A 188 32.20 -1.23 16.82
CA GLU A 188 31.50 -2.20 15.96
C GLU A 188 32.22 -2.36 14.62
N LEU A 189 32.51 -1.23 13.96
CA LEU A 189 33.21 -1.16 12.68
C LEU A 189 34.61 -1.79 12.75
N ALA A 190 35.36 -1.56 13.83
CA ALA A 190 36.67 -2.17 14.04
C ALA A 190 36.65 -3.70 14.12
N ARG A 191 35.48 -4.32 14.37
CA ARG A 191 35.32 -5.78 14.37
C ARG A 191 34.84 -6.36 13.05
N LEU A 192 34.40 -5.51 12.11
CA LEU A 192 33.96 -5.96 10.80
C LEU A 192 35.14 -6.48 9.98
N SER A 193 34.87 -7.53 9.21
CA SER A 193 35.80 -7.93 8.16
C SER A 193 35.93 -6.81 7.10
N PRO A 194 37.09 -6.68 6.41
CA PRO A 194 37.23 -5.70 5.33
C PRO A 194 36.15 -5.82 4.24
N MET A 195 35.64 -7.04 4.02
CA MET A 195 34.58 -7.30 3.06
C MET A 195 33.22 -6.81 3.59
N ALA A 196 32.91 -7.04 4.87
CA ALA A 196 31.69 -6.55 5.50
C ALA A 196 31.66 -5.02 5.52
N SER A 197 32.79 -4.36 5.83
CA SER A 197 32.90 -2.90 5.74
C SER A 197 32.69 -2.39 4.31
N ARG A 198 33.20 -3.10 3.30
CA ARG A 198 33.01 -2.74 1.87
C ARG A 198 31.54 -2.87 1.45
N VAL A 199 30.85 -3.92 1.89
CA VAL A 199 29.41 -4.11 1.66
C VAL A 199 28.60 -3.03 2.36
N LEU A 200 28.87 -2.79 3.65
CA LEU A 200 28.19 -1.74 4.42
C LEU A 200 28.32 -0.37 3.74
N TYR A 201 29.54 -0.02 3.33
CA TYR A 201 29.80 1.26 2.68
C TYR A 201 29.06 1.41 1.35
N ALA A 202 28.97 0.34 0.55
CA ALA A 202 28.18 0.37 -0.68
C ALA A 202 26.68 0.58 -0.41
N VAL A 203 26.11 -0.07 0.61
CA VAL A 203 24.68 0.11 0.97
C VAL A 203 24.42 1.53 1.44
N ILE A 204 25.32 2.13 2.22
CA ILE A 204 25.19 3.53 2.66
C ILE A 204 25.14 4.46 1.43
N LEU A 205 26.05 4.29 0.47
CA LEU A 205 26.12 5.15 -0.71
C LEU A 205 24.96 4.92 -1.70
N LEU A 206 24.47 3.69 -1.80
CA LEU A 206 23.33 3.34 -2.68
C LEU A 206 21.98 3.70 -2.07
N GLY A 207 21.89 3.82 -0.75
CA GLY A 207 20.63 3.96 -0.02
C GLY A 207 19.86 2.63 0.09
N GLU A 208 18.54 2.70 -0.06
CA GLU A 208 17.70 1.49 -0.11
C GLU A 208 17.99 0.72 -1.41
N THR A 209 18.46 -0.52 -1.29
CA THR A 209 19.04 -1.27 -2.40
C THR A 209 18.75 -2.78 -2.31
N THR A 210 19.11 -3.58 -3.31
CA THR A 210 18.91 -5.04 -3.29
C THR A 210 20.23 -5.81 -3.23
N LEU A 211 20.17 -7.12 -2.92
CA LEU A 211 21.35 -8.00 -2.99
C LEU A 211 22.02 -7.98 -4.37
N LYS A 212 21.21 -7.87 -5.43
CA LYS A 212 21.67 -7.88 -6.81
C LYS A 212 22.41 -6.59 -7.16
N ASP A 213 21.90 -5.45 -6.71
CA ASP A 213 22.53 -4.14 -6.93
C ASP A 213 23.89 -4.08 -6.25
N ILE A 214 23.98 -4.55 -4.99
CA ILE A 214 25.25 -4.60 -4.25
C ILE A 214 26.23 -5.56 -4.96
N ALA A 215 25.76 -6.71 -5.43
CA ALA A 215 26.57 -7.68 -6.17
C ALA A 215 27.12 -7.10 -7.48
N GLU A 216 26.29 -6.37 -8.24
CA GLU A 216 26.70 -5.69 -9.48
C GLU A 216 27.72 -4.58 -9.19
N VAL A 217 27.45 -3.73 -8.20
CA VAL A 217 28.31 -2.59 -7.86
C VAL A 217 29.67 -3.04 -7.33
N LEU A 218 29.71 -4.07 -6.49
CA LEU A 218 30.96 -4.54 -5.88
C LEU A 218 31.69 -5.59 -6.71
N ASP A 219 31.11 -6.05 -7.82
CA ASP A 219 31.57 -7.17 -8.64
C ASP A 219 31.80 -8.45 -7.79
N LEU A 220 30.76 -8.82 -7.04
CA LEU A 220 30.77 -9.96 -6.12
C LEU A 220 29.65 -10.95 -6.45
N PRO A 221 29.87 -12.26 -6.26
CA PRO A 221 28.77 -13.23 -6.33
C PRO A 221 27.71 -12.94 -5.26
N GLU A 222 26.43 -13.00 -5.62
CA GLU A 222 25.31 -12.75 -4.70
C GLU A 222 25.39 -13.56 -3.40
N ARG A 223 25.89 -14.81 -3.47
CA ARG A 223 26.11 -15.66 -2.30
C ARG A 223 27.06 -15.02 -1.28
N ARG A 224 28.15 -14.41 -1.76
CA ARG A 224 29.12 -13.73 -0.87
C ARG A 224 28.52 -12.47 -0.28
N VAL A 225 27.77 -11.70 -1.06
CA VAL A 225 27.06 -10.51 -0.55
C VAL A 225 26.09 -10.91 0.56
N ARG A 226 25.32 -12.00 0.35
CA ARG A 226 24.39 -12.52 1.36
C ARG A 226 25.10 -12.90 2.68
N ASP A 227 26.24 -13.59 2.60
CA ASP A 227 27.00 -13.97 3.78
C ASP A 227 27.44 -12.72 4.58
N GLN A 228 27.89 -11.66 3.90
CA GLN A 228 28.27 -10.39 4.54
C GLN A 228 27.06 -9.62 5.09
N VAL A 229 25.93 -9.66 4.40
CA VAL A 229 24.67 -9.07 4.89
C VAL A 229 24.24 -9.75 6.19
N THR A 230 24.36 -11.08 6.31
CA THR A 230 24.08 -11.79 7.57
C THR A 230 25.03 -11.36 8.70
N GLU A 231 26.31 -11.15 8.42
CA GLU A 231 27.27 -10.62 9.39
C GLU A 231 26.89 -9.21 9.86
N LEU A 232 26.59 -8.30 8.93
CA LEU A 232 26.18 -6.93 9.24
C LEU A 232 24.84 -6.87 10.01
N GLN A 233 23.91 -7.78 9.73
CA GLN A 233 22.67 -7.94 10.50
C GLN A 233 22.94 -8.38 11.94
N ALA A 234 23.94 -9.23 12.18
CA ALA A 234 24.31 -9.65 13.53
C ALA A 234 24.79 -8.46 14.40
N TYR A 235 25.38 -7.44 13.77
CA TYR A 235 25.74 -6.16 14.40
C TYR A 235 24.64 -5.10 14.32
N HIS A 236 23.49 -5.42 13.72
CA HIS A 236 22.34 -4.52 13.53
C HIS A 236 22.71 -3.26 12.73
N LEU A 237 23.68 -3.38 11.84
CA LEU A 237 24.15 -2.28 10.98
C LEU A 237 23.33 -2.16 9.70
N ILE A 238 22.55 -3.18 9.35
CA ILE A 238 21.65 -3.16 8.19
C ILE A 238 20.31 -3.84 8.51
N SER A 239 19.28 -3.42 7.81
CA SER A 239 17.93 -3.98 7.86
C SER A 239 17.55 -4.61 6.52
N THR A 240 16.72 -5.66 6.56
CA THR A 240 16.13 -6.27 5.36
C THR A 240 14.63 -6.30 5.44
N VAL A 241 13.93 -5.72 4.46
CA VAL A 241 12.48 -5.74 4.33
C VAL A 241 12.10 -6.60 3.13
N THR A 242 11.24 -7.60 3.34
CA THR A 242 10.70 -8.42 2.26
C THR A 242 9.36 -7.84 1.80
N HIS A 243 9.27 -7.46 0.53
CA HIS A 243 8.00 -7.08 -0.08
C HIS A 243 7.35 -8.30 -0.72
N THR A 244 6.01 -8.39 -0.66
CA THR A 244 5.25 -9.57 -1.11
C THR A 244 5.39 -9.90 -2.60
N HIS A 245 5.97 -9.00 -3.42
CA HIS A 245 6.12 -9.16 -4.87
C HIS A 245 7.45 -8.62 -5.45
N SER A 246 8.45 -8.25 -4.63
CA SER A 246 9.76 -7.77 -5.11
C SER A 246 10.91 -8.35 -4.30
N ASP A 247 12.14 -8.17 -4.80
CA ASP A 247 13.35 -8.53 -4.06
C ASP A 247 13.40 -7.82 -2.70
N ALA A 248 14.08 -8.45 -1.74
CA ALA A 248 14.23 -7.90 -0.40
C ALA A 248 15.07 -6.62 -0.44
N ALA A 249 14.48 -5.52 0.05
CA ALA A 249 15.15 -4.25 0.20
C ALA A 249 16.11 -4.31 1.39
N ILE A 250 17.34 -3.88 1.18
CA ILE A 250 18.40 -3.72 2.16
C ILE A 250 18.59 -2.23 2.37
N SER A 251 18.61 -1.80 3.62
CA SER A 251 18.90 -0.42 3.97
C SER A 251 19.73 -0.36 5.24
N VAL A 252 20.39 0.77 5.43
CA VAL A 252 21.14 1.07 6.65
C VAL A 252 20.23 1.93 7.56
N PRO A 253 20.21 1.71 8.88
CA PRO A 253 19.62 2.67 9.82
C PRO A 253 20.19 4.07 9.62
N ASP A 254 19.34 5.11 9.63
CA ASP A 254 19.74 6.50 9.40
C ASP A 254 20.84 6.96 10.38
N GLU A 255 20.87 6.36 11.56
CA GLU A 255 21.87 6.57 12.63
C GLU A 255 23.33 6.35 12.18
N LEU A 256 23.56 5.55 11.13
CA LEU A 256 24.92 5.27 10.62
C LEU A 256 25.46 6.35 9.68
N GLY A 257 24.63 7.31 9.26
CA GLY A 257 25.06 8.45 8.43
C GLY A 257 26.18 9.28 9.07
N ALA A 258 26.16 9.43 10.40
CA ALA A 258 27.17 10.17 11.16
C ALA A 258 28.56 9.49 11.19
N VAL A 259 28.66 8.24 10.77
CA VAL A 259 29.85 7.38 10.93
C VAL A 259 30.45 6.97 9.57
N VAL A 260 29.88 7.48 8.47
CA VAL A 260 30.30 7.17 7.10
C VAL A 260 31.77 7.49 6.86
N ASP A 261 32.24 8.63 7.39
CA ASP A 261 33.64 9.04 7.28
C ASP A 261 34.59 8.05 7.96
N LEU A 262 34.18 7.44 9.08
CA LEU A 262 35.00 6.45 9.78
C LEU A 262 35.09 5.13 9.00
N ILE A 263 34.01 4.74 8.32
CA ILE A 263 34.01 3.57 7.41
C ILE A 263 34.92 3.85 6.21
N ARG A 264 34.84 5.05 5.64
CA ARG A 264 35.72 5.51 4.55
C ARG A 264 37.18 5.44 4.97
N ASP A 265 37.50 5.95 6.15
CA ASP A 265 38.86 5.96 6.71
C ASP A 265 39.37 4.54 6.97
N GLN A 266 38.54 3.64 7.50
CA GLN A 266 38.90 2.23 7.73
C GLN A 266 39.19 1.48 6.41
N LEU A 267 38.45 1.79 5.35
CA LEU A 267 38.63 1.18 4.03
C LEU A 267 39.84 1.75 3.26
N GLY A 268 40.33 2.93 3.65
CA GLY A 268 41.45 3.61 3.00
C GLY A 268 41.22 3.75 1.50
N LEU A 269 42.19 3.32 0.68
CA LEU A 269 42.12 3.37 -0.79
C LEU A 269 40.94 2.56 -1.38
N THR A 270 40.43 1.57 -0.65
CA THR A 270 39.30 0.75 -1.12
C THR A 270 38.01 1.56 -1.18
N SER A 271 37.85 2.59 -0.34
CA SER A 271 36.66 3.47 -0.34
C SER A 271 36.43 4.12 -1.71
N GLN A 272 37.48 4.68 -2.31
CA GLN A 272 37.43 5.31 -3.64
C GLN A 272 36.96 4.36 -4.74
N THR A 273 37.33 3.07 -4.63
CA THR A 273 36.87 2.06 -5.60
C THR A 273 35.38 1.80 -5.49
N VAL A 274 34.83 1.82 -4.27
CA VAL A 274 33.39 1.68 -4.02
C VAL A 274 32.65 2.95 -4.45
N GLU A 275 33.11 4.13 -4.05
CA GLU A 275 32.53 5.42 -4.46
C GLU A 275 32.44 5.53 -5.99
N THR A 276 33.52 5.19 -6.69
CA THR A 276 33.55 5.22 -8.17
C THR A 276 32.57 4.22 -8.78
N ALA A 277 32.45 3.02 -8.21
CA ALA A 277 31.52 2.01 -8.70
C ALA A 277 30.06 2.41 -8.46
N VAL A 278 29.74 2.97 -7.29
CA VAL A 278 28.42 3.49 -6.95
C VAL A 278 28.07 4.71 -7.81
N ALA A 279 28.99 5.66 -7.99
CA ALA A 279 28.80 6.81 -8.86
C ALA A 279 28.50 6.40 -10.31
N ARG A 280 29.23 5.40 -10.85
CA ARG A 280 28.94 4.83 -12.17
C ARG A 280 27.57 4.16 -12.24
N ALA A 281 27.15 3.48 -11.17
CA ALA A 281 25.83 2.86 -11.11
C ALA A 281 24.71 3.92 -11.10
N HIS A 282 24.86 5.00 -10.32
CA HIS A 282 23.92 6.12 -10.32
C HIS A 282 23.89 6.87 -11.66
N GLU A 283 25.04 7.14 -12.27
CA GLU A 283 25.12 7.80 -13.58
C GLU A 283 24.48 6.94 -14.68
N LYS A 284 24.73 5.62 -14.65
CA LYS A 284 24.09 4.64 -15.54
C LYS A 284 22.57 4.66 -15.32
N SER A 285 22.09 4.54 -14.09
CA SER A 285 20.65 4.53 -13.77
C SER A 285 19.95 5.84 -14.20
N GLY A 286 20.50 7.00 -13.81
CA GLY A 286 19.95 8.30 -14.18
C GLY A 286 20.00 8.58 -15.68
N SER A 287 21.03 8.10 -16.39
CA SER A 287 21.10 8.17 -17.86
C SER A 287 20.08 7.26 -18.52
N GLN A 288 19.85 6.05 -18.00
CA GLN A 288 18.84 5.13 -18.50
C GLN A 288 17.43 5.69 -18.31
N GLU A 289 17.07 6.21 -17.14
CA GLU A 289 15.76 6.85 -16.91
C GLU A 289 15.53 8.04 -17.84
N LYS A 290 16.53 8.91 -18.01
CA LYS A 290 16.47 10.04 -18.95
C LYS A 290 16.27 9.57 -20.39
N GLN A 291 16.97 8.51 -20.82
CA GLN A 291 16.82 7.92 -22.15
C GLN A 291 15.45 7.28 -22.36
N ILE A 292 14.92 6.57 -21.36
CA ILE A 292 13.57 5.98 -21.40
C ILE A 292 12.52 7.08 -21.50
N GLY A 293 12.62 8.12 -20.66
CA GLY A 293 11.73 9.28 -20.70
C GLY A 293 11.79 10.00 -22.05
N ALA A 294 12.98 10.21 -22.60
CA ALA A 294 13.15 10.82 -23.93
C ALA A 294 12.55 9.96 -25.05
N GLY A 295 12.76 8.63 -25.01
CA GLY A 295 12.19 7.68 -25.95
C GLY A 295 10.66 7.67 -25.91
N ILE A 296 10.07 7.63 -24.72
CA ILE A 296 8.62 7.72 -24.52
C ILE A 296 8.06 9.02 -25.09
N ARG A 297 8.71 10.17 -24.84
CA ARG A 297 8.30 11.46 -25.41
C ARG A 297 8.42 11.50 -26.94
N ALA A 298 9.42 10.85 -27.53
CA ALA A 298 9.54 10.73 -28.97
C ALA A 298 8.40 9.90 -29.57
N ILE A 299 8.07 8.76 -28.95
CA ILE A 299 6.94 7.91 -29.36
C ILE A 299 5.61 8.68 -29.27
N ALA A 300 5.40 9.43 -28.20
CA ALA A 300 4.20 10.26 -28.02
C ALA A 300 4.07 11.34 -29.12
N ARG A 301 5.18 11.97 -29.53
CA ARG A 301 5.21 12.92 -30.65
C ARG A 301 4.80 12.24 -31.97
N MET A 302 5.37 11.08 -32.27
CA MET A 302 5.00 10.32 -33.47
C MET A 302 3.52 9.93 -33.48
N TRP A 303 2.90 9.67 -32.31
CA TRP A 303 1.46 9.45 -32.23
C TRP A 303 0.63 10.69 -32.55
N ALA A 304 1.07 11.88 -32.09
CA ALA A 304 0.42 13.15 -32.43
C ALA A 304 0.44 13.40 -33.95
N ASP A 305 1.56 13.06 -34.59
CA ASP A 305 1.77 13.18 -36.04
C ASP A 305 1.16 12.01 -36.85
N ARG A 306 0.44 11.10 -36.17
CA ARG A 306 -0.20 9.89 -36.77
C ARG A 306 0.78 8.90 -37.41
N GLN A 307 2.06 8.97 -37.07
CA GLN A 307 3.12 8.07 -37.50
C GLN A 307 3.16 6.79 -36.64
N PHE A 308 2.06 6.04 -36.60
CA PHE A 308 1.92 4.88 -35.71
C PHE A 308 2.89 3.73 -35.99
N GLY A 309 3.27 3.54 -37.27
CA GLY A 309 4.23 2.51 -37.68
C GLY A 309 5.65 2.79 -37.18
N GLU A 310 6.13 4.03 -37.35
CA GLU A 310 7.43 4.47 -36.87
C GLU A 310 7.49 4.46 -35.34
N ALA A 311 6.41 4.93 -34.69
CA ALA A 311 6.27 4.87 -33.24
C ALA A 311 6.41 3.44 -32.69
N LEU A 312 5.87 2.44 -33.40
CA LEU A 312 6.01 1.04 -33.01
C LEU A 312 7.47 0.56 -33.12
N ILE A 313 8.19 0.93 -34.18
CA ILE A 313 9.61 0.54 -34.36
C ILE A 313 10.44 1.12 -33.21
N VAL A 314 10.27 2.42 -32.92
CA VAL A 314 10.99 3.08 -31.81
C VAL A 314 10.62 2.45 -30.45
N ALA A 315 9.35 2.11 -30.23
CA ALA A 315 8.93 1.43 -29.01
C ALA A 315 9.54 0.03 -28.87
N GLN A 316 9.66 -0.72 -29.97
CA GLN A 316 10.31 -2.03 -29.99
C GLN A 316 11.80 -1.91 -29.65
N ASP A 317 12.50 -0.94 -30.24
CA ASP A 317 13.92 -0.73 -29.97
C ASP A 317 14.16 -0.26 -28.54
N LEU A 318 13.30 0.63 -28.02
CA LEU A 318 13.34 1.08 -26.64
C LEU A 318 13.15 -0.09 -25.66
N SER A 319 12.16 -0.94 -25.90
CA SER A 319 11.90 -2.10 -25.05
C SER A 319 12.96 -3.19 -25.18
N LYS A 320 13.61 -3.34 -26.34
CA LYS A 320 14.75 -4.27 -26.49
C LYS A 320 15.98 -3.76 -25.74
N LYS A 321 16.19 -2.45 -25.73
CA LYS A 321 17.29 -1.79 -25.01
C LYS A 321 17.10 -1.86 -23.49
N PHE A 322 15.85 -1.78 -23.03
CA PHE A 322 15.48 -1.77 -21.61
C PHE A 322 14.48 -2.88 -21.29
N THR A 323 14.92 -4.14 -21.35
CA THR A 323 14.07 -5.34 -21.19
C THR A 323 13.41 -5.45 -19.82
N ASP A 324 14.05 -4.92 -18.78
CA ASP A 324 13.60 -5.06 -17.39
C ASP A 324 12.82 -3.83 -16.91
N ASN A 325 12.61 -2.84 -17.80
CA ASN A 325 11.87 -1.62 -17.44
C ASN A 325 10.38 -1.74 -17.79
N GLY A 326 9.53 -1.57 -16.77
CA GLY A 326 8.07 -1.65 -16.94
C GLY A 326 7.48 -0.56 -17.83
N ASP A 327 8.03 0.66 -17.83
CA ASP A 327 7.49 1.77 -18.63
C ASP A 327 7.81 1.60 -20.12
N ALA A 328 8.98 1.06 -20.44
CA ALA A 328 9.34 0.66 -21.80
C ALA A 328 8.43 -0.47 -22.32
N ALA A 329 8.06 -1.43 -21.46
CA ALA A 329 7.07 -2.45 -21.80
C ALA A 329 5.65 -1.86 -22.01
N SER A 330 5.26 -0.93 -21.13
CA SER A 330 3.95 -0.27 -21.17
C SER A 330 3.76 0.53 -22.46
N ILE A 331 4.77 1.32 -22.85
CA ILE A 331 4.71 2.13 -24.07
C ILE A 331 4.69 1.26 -25.34
N LEU A 332 5.39 0.11 -25.34
CA LEU A 332 5.33 -0.84 -26.44
C LEU A 332 3.93 -1.47 -26.57
N GLY A 333 3.33 -1.89 -25.45
CA GLY A 333 1.95 -2.37 -25.44
C GLY A 333 0.97 -1.33 -25.98
N ALA A 334 1.14 -0.07 -25.57
CA ALA A 334 0.35 1.06 -26.05
C ALA A 334 0.54 1.33 -27.56
N ALA A 335 1.75 1.13 -28.09
CA ALA A 335 2.05 1.27 -29.51
C ALA A 335 1.36 0.20 -30.35
N TYR A 336 1.34 -1.06 -29.87
CA TYR A 336 0.63 -2.14 -30.55
C TYR A 336 -0.88 -1.88 -30.71
N LEU A 337 -1.53 -1.27 -29.70
CA LEU A 337 -2.95 -0.89 -29.77
C LEU A 337 -3.23 0.22 -30.80
N ARG A 338 -2.26 1.11 -31.05
CA ARG A 338 -2.43 2.27 -31.95
C ARG A 338 -2.11 1.95 -33.42
N THR A 339 -1.58 0.76 -33.71
CA THR A 339 -1.38 0.32 -35.09
C THR A 339 -2.69 0.07 -35.83
N ARG A 340 -2.65 0.07 -37.17
CA ARG A 340 -3.80 -0.24 -38.03
C ARG A 340 -3.46 -1.41 -38.96
N PRO A 341 -4.05 -2.60 -38.77
CA PRO A 341 -4.96 -2.99 -37.68
C PRO A 341 -4.23 -3.09 -36.32
N PRO A 342 -4.92 -2.87 -35.19
CA PRO A 342 -4.34 -3.06 -33.86
C PRO A 342 -3.88 -4.49 -33.60
N LYS A 343 -2.73 -4.65 -32.95
CA LYS A 343 -2.17 -5.96 -32.59
C LYS A 343 -2.49 -6.32 -31.15
N HIS A 344 -3.76 -6.63 -30.86
CA HIS A 344 -4.23 -6.83 -29.48
C HIS A 344 -3.51 -7.93 -28.70
N ARG A 345 -3.11 -9.05 -29.34
CA ARG A 345 -2.37 -10.14 -28.68
C ARG A 345 -0.96 -9.71 -28.24
N ASP A 346 -0.25 -8.99 -29.10
CA ASP A 346 1.08 -8.48 -28.76
C ASP A 346 0.98 -7.37 -27.72
N ALA A 347 -0.04 -6.52 -27.81
CA ALA A 347 -0.33 -5.50 -26.80
C ALA A 347 -0.54 -6.12 -25.42
N ASP A 348 -1.42 -7.13 -25.31
CA ASP A 348 -1.73 -7.78 -24.03
C ASP A 348 -0.49 -8.40 -23.39
N ARG A 349 0.34 -9.12 -24.18
CA ARG A 349 1.60 -9.71 -23.69
C ARG A 349 2.54 -8.66 -23.08
N GLU A 350 2.73 -7.54 -23.77
CA GLU A 350 3.64 -6.50 -23.29
C GLU A 350 3.06 -5.71 -22.11
N LEU A 351 1.74 -5.51 -22.07
CA LEU A 351 1.07 -4.85 -20.94
C LEU A 351 1.09 -5.74 -19.69
N GLU A 352 0.91 -7.06 -19.82
CA GLU A 352 1.10 -8.00 -18.71
C GLU A 352 2.54 -8.00 -18.20
N ARG A 353 3.52 -7.91 -19.12
CA ARG A 353 4.92 -7.75 -18.74
C ARG A 353 5.15 -6.44 -17.99
N ALA A 354 4.58 -5.33 -18.47
CA ALA A 354 4.66 -4.04 -17.80
C ALA A 354 4.10 -4.07 -16.38
N VAL A 355 3.00 -4.81 -16.16
CA VAL A 355 2.40 -5.00 -14.82
C VAL A 355 3.33 -5.82 -13.92
N LYS A 356 3.92 -6.90 -14.42
CA LYS A 356 4.90 -7.72 -13.66
C LYS A 356 6.16 -6.95 -13.29
N LEU A 357 6.58 -6.03 -14.16
CA LEU A 357 7.72 -5.13 -13.96
C LEU A 357 7.37 -3.85 -13.16
N GLY A 358 6.15 -3.73 -12.63
CA GLY A 358 5.78 -2.64 -11.72
C GLY A 358 5.61 -1.26 -12.37
N SER A 359 5.28 -1.19 -13.67
CA SER A 359 5.05 0.10 -14.34
C SER A 359 3.98 0.95 -13.64
N THR A 360 4.26 2.23 -13.49
CA THR A 360 3.39 3.18 -12.78
C THR A 360 2.58 4.09 -13.71
N LYS A 361 2.73 3.91 -15.04
CA LYS A 361 2.11 4.77 -16.04
C LYS A 361 0.58 4.76 -15.97
N PRO A 362 -0.07 5.94 -15.99
CA PRO A 362 -1.52 6.03 -15.87
C PRO A 362 -2.24 5.36 -17.05
N GLU A 363 -1.62 5.31 -18.24
CA GLU A 363 -2.20 4.70 -19.45
C GLU A 363 -2.23 3.16 -19.39
N LEU A 364 -1.47 2.53 -18.49
CA LEU A 364 -1.38 1.08 -18.39
C LEU A 364 -2.76 0.43 -18.15
N LEU A 365 -3.54 1.01 -17.23
CA LEU A 365 -4.87 0.51 -16.88
C LEU A 365 -5.85 0.56 -18.08
N PRO A 366 -6.11 1.72 -18.73
CA PRO A 366 -7.01 1.77 -19.87
C PRO A 366 -6.51 0.93 -21.06
N ASN A 367 -5.21 0.91 -21.35
CA ASN A 367 -4.65 0.09 -22.44
C ASN A 367 -4.84 -1.41 -22.18
N THR A 368 -4.63 -1.88 -20.95
CA THR A 368 -4.83 -3.30 -20.59
C THR A 368 -6.30 -3.68 -20.70
N ILE A 369 -7.21 -2.80 -20.25
CA ILE A 369 -8.66 -3.01 -20.40
C ILE A 369 -9.03 -3.12 -21.88
N GLU A 370 -8.51 -2.22 -22.73
CA GLU A 370 -8.76 -2.24 -24.17
C GLU A 370 -8.26 -3.54 -24.82
N ALA A 371 -7.00 -3.92 -24.55
CA ALA A 371 -6.39 -5.14 -25.11
C ALA A 371 -7.19 -6.39 -24.73
N LYS A 372 -7.47 -6.59 -23.44
CA LYS A 372 -8.21 -7.78 -22.96
C LYS A 372 -9.66 -7.82 -23.43
N THR A 373 -10.31 -6.66 -23.50
CA THR A 373 -11.67 -6.55 -24.04
C THR A 373 -11.71 -6.95 -25.52
N ALA A 374 -10.75 -6.49 -26.31
CA ALA A 374 -10.68 -6.81 -27.74
C ALA A 374 -10.34 -8.30 -28.01
N LEU A 375 -9.63 -8.94 -27.09
CA LEU A 375 -9.35 -10.39 -27.14
C LEU A 375 -10.47 -11.26 -26.56
N GLU A 376 -11.52 -10.65 -25.99
CA GLU A 376 -12.55 -11.34 -25.21
C GLU A 376 -11.98 -12.19 -24.05
N ASP A 377 -10.81 -11.80 -23.52
CA ASP A 377 -10.20 -12.42 -22.35
C ASP A 377 -10.89 -11.93 -21.07
N TRP A 378 -12.14 -12.35 -20.88
CA TRP A 378 -12.97 -11.93 -19.75
C TRP A 378 -12.41 -12.43 -18.41
N ILE A 379 -11.75 -13.59 -18.39
CA ILE A 379 -11.14 -14.14 -17.18
C ILE A 379 -9.94 -13.28 -16.77
N GLY A 380 -9.02 -13.00 -17.69
CA GLY A 380 -7.87 -12.15 -17.42
C GLY A 380 -8.29 -10.72 -17.09
N LEU A 381 -9.31 -10.17 -17.76
CA LEU A 381 -9.84 -8.84 -17.46
C LEU A 381 -10.43 -8.77 -16.05
N ARG A 382 -11.19 -9.78 -15.64
CA ARG A 382 -11.77 -9.88 -14.29
C ARG A 382 -10.68 -9.95 -13.24
N GLU A 383 -9.67 -10.81 -13.40
CA GLU A 383 -8.57 -10.96 -12.44
C GLU A 383 -7.70 -9.70 -12.36
N PHE A 384 -7.38 -9.10 -13.51
CA PHE A 384 -6.65 -7.83 -13.57
C PHE A 384 -7.41 -6.73 -12.82
N THR A 385 -8.71 -6.60 -13.03
CA THR A 385 -9.48 -5.54 -12.37
C THR A 385 -9.88 -5.88 -10.93
N ARG A 386 -9.68 -7.12 -10.45
CA ARG A 386 -10.23 -7.65 -9.18
C ARG A 386 -9.84 -6.88 -7.93
N THR A 387 -8.68 -6.26 -7.85
CA THR A 387 -8.26 -5.48 -6.67
C THR A 387 -8.22 -3.97 -6.91
N ARG A 388 -8.58 -3.53 -8.12
CA ARG A 388 -8.50 -2.13 -8.54
C ARG A 388 -9.86 -1.45 -8.37
N MET A 389 -9.86 -0.30 -7.70
CA MET A 389 -11.03 0.55 -7.50
C MET A 389 -10.57 2.00 -7.35
N SER A 390 -11.12 2.90 -8.16
CA SER A 390 -10.77 4.32 -8.14
C SER A 390 -11.44 5.04 -6.96
N THR A 391 -10.88 6.17 -6.55
CA THR A 391 -11.52 7.12 -5.61
C THR A 391 -12.37 8.16 -6.32
N GLU A 392 -12.35 8.21 -7.66
CA GLU A 392 -13.16 9.12 -8.47
C GLU A 392 -14.67 8.93 -8.21
N THR A 393 -15.39 10.05 -8.16
CA THR A 393 -16.81 10.15 -7.81
C THR A 393 -17.75 9.97 -9.01
N GLY A 394 -17.30 10.34 -10.21
CA GLY A 394 -18.09 10.30 -11.44
C GLY A 394 -17.79 9.13 -12.38
N ARG A 395 -16.65 8.45 -12.19
CA ARG A 395 -16.21 7.36 -13.07
C ARG A 395 -15.36 6.34 -12.32
N ASP A 396 -15.43 5.08 -12.74
CA ASP A 396 -14.49 4.05 -12.33
C ASP A 396 -14.28 3.06 -13.46
N ILE A 397 -13.18 3.24 -14.22
CA ILE A 397 -12.89 2.42 -15.40
C ILE A 397 -12.59 0.97 -15.03
N ALA A 398 -11.94 0.74 -13.88
CA ALA A 398 -11.60 -0.60 -13.41
C ALA A 398 -12.86 -1.36 -12.97
N LEU A 399 -13.73 -0.71 -12.20
CA LEU A 399 -15.02 -1.29 -11.82
C LEU A 399 -15.87 -1.58 -13.06
N SER A 400 -16.01 -0.62 -13.98
CA SER A 400 -16.81 -0.81 -15.20
C SER A 400 -16.32 -2.00 -16.03
N ALA A 401 -15.00 -2.15 -16.17
CA ALA A 401 -14.40 -3.28 -16.88
C ALA A 401 -14.62 -4.61 -16.15
N HIS A 402 -14.51 -4.62 -14.81
CA HIS A 402 -14.80 -5.79 -14.00
C HIS A 402 -16.26 -6.26 -14.13
N LEU A 403 -17.21 -5.32 -14.08
CA LEU A 403 -18.64 -5.62 -14.24
C LEU A 403 -18.95 -6.15 -15.64
N LYS A 404 -18.34 -5.58 -16.69
CA LYS A 404 -18.44 -6.09 -18.06
C LYS A 404 -17.91 -7.52 -18.18
N ALA A 405 -16.76 -7.81 -17.58
CA ALA A 405 -16.19 -9.16 -17.57
C ALA A 405 -17.12 -10.17 -16.86
N ASN A 406 -17.68 -9.80 -15.71
CA ASN A 406 -18.64 -10.65 -15.00
C ASN A 406 -19.91 -10.89 -15.85
N TYR A 407 -20.42 -9.88 -16.53
CA TYR A 407 -21.58 -10.00 -17.41
C TYR A 407 -21.35 -11.01 -18.55
N GLU A 408 -20.24 -10.91 -19.27
CA GLU A 408 -19.92 -11.83 -20.38
C GLU A 408 -19.61 -13.27 -19.89
N LEU A 409 -18.98 -13.40 -18.73
CA LEU A 409 -18.77 -14.71 -18.09
C LEU A 409 -20.08 -15.34 -17.62
N ILE A 410 -21.03 -14.56 -17.09
CA ILE A 410 -22.37 -15.02 -16.75
C ILE A 410 -23.13 -15.48 -17.99
N LYS A 411 -23.06 -14.73 -19.09
CA LYS A 411 -23.67 -15.11 -20.37
C LYS A 411 -23.12 -16.45 -20.86
N THR A 412 -21.80 -16.64 -20.78
CA THR A 412 -21.14 -17.91 -21.14
C THR A 412 -21.56 -19.05 -20.21
N ALA A 413 -21.63 -18.81 -18.90
CA ALA A 413 -22.06 -19.81 -17.92
C ALA A 413 -23.53 -20.21 -18.10
N ARG A 414 -24.40 -19.26 -18.48
CA ARG A 414 -25.81 -19.50 -18.81
C ARG A 414 -25.97 -20.45 -20.00
N LEU A 415 -25.15 -20.30 -21.04
CA LEU A 415 -25.15 -21.23 -22.18
C LEU A 415 -24.73 -22.66 -21.78
N ARG A 416 -23.92 -22.80 -20.73
CA ARG A 416 -23.48 -24.10 -20.19
C ARG A 416 -24.42 -24.68 -19.14
N GLY A 417 -25.40 -23.90 -18.65
CA GLY A 417 -26.26 -24.28 -17.54
C GLY A 417 -25.57 -24.32 -16.17
N ASP A 418 -24.41 -23.67 -16.02
CA ASP A 418 -23.64 -23.66 -14.76
C ASP A 418 -24.17 -22.59 -13.79
N GLN A 419 -25.22 -22.95 -13.06
CA GLN A 419 -25.91 -22.04 -12.13
C GLN A 419 -25.00 -21.57 -10.99
N ARG A 420 -24.17 -22.47 -10.48
CA ARG A 420 -23.22 -22.12 -9.41
C ARG A 420 -22.24 -21.05 -9.87
N ARG A 421 -21.68 -21.18 -11.08
CA ARG A 421 -20.77 -20.16 -11.62
C ARG A 421 -21.47 -18.82 -11.87
N ILE A 422 -22.73 -18.85 -12.33
CA ILE A 422 -23.54 -17.62 -12.48
C ILE A 422 -23.70 -16.94 -11.13
N ALA A 423 -24.05 -17.69 -10.09
CA ALA A 423 -24.25 -17.16 -8.75
C ALA A 423 -22.96 -16.51 -8.22
N ASP A 424 -21.81 -17.19 -8.33
CA ASP A 424 -20.52 -16.69 -7.86
C ASP A 424 -20.10 -15.37 -8.54
N LEU A 425 -20.27 -15.29 -9.86
CA LEU A 425 -19.92 -14.08 -10.63
C LEU A 425 -20.86 -12.91 -10.32
N ALA A 426 -22.15 -13.19 -10.16
CA ALA A 426 -23.16 -12.17 -9.91
C ALA A 426 -23.02 -11.57 -8.50
N ILE A 427 -22.78 -12.40 -7.48
CA ILE A 427 -22.62 -11.88 -6.11
C ILE A 427 -21.33 -11.08 -5.94
N GLU A 428 -20.23 -11.49 -6.59
CA GLU A 428 -18.98 -10.71 -6.59
C GLU A 428 -19.20 -9.31 -7.18
N ALA A 429 -19.96 -9.21 -8.28
CA ALA A 429 -20.31 -7.92 -8.89
C ALA A 429 -21.10 -7.03 -7.92
N VAL A 430 -22.11 -7.59 -7.23
CA VAL A 430 -22.91 -6.88 -6.22
C VAL A 430 -22.04 -6.36 -5.09
N GLU A 431 -21.22 -7.22 -4.47
CA GLU A 431 -20.35 -6.86 -3.35
C GLU A 431 -19.36 -5.76 -3.73
N ARG A 432 -18.84 -5.81 -4.96
CA ARG A 432 -17.90 -4.82 -5.48
C ARG A 432 -18.55 -3.45 -5.69
N ILE A 433 -19.77 -3.41 -6.24
CA ILE A 433 -20.53 -2.17 -6.39
C ILE A 433 -20.82 -1.57 -5.01
N SER A 434 -21.28 -2.38 -4.06
CA SER A 434 -21.58 -1.92 -2.71
C SER A 434 -20.34 -1.41 -1.98
N ALA A 435 -19.18 -2.05 -2.15
CA ALA A 435 -17.91 -1.53 -1.64
C ALA A 435 -17.56 -0.15 -2.21
N LYS A 436 -17.77 0.10 -3.51
CA LYS A 436 -17.57 1.42 -4.13
C LYS A 436 -18.53 2.46 -3.55
N MET A 437 -19.81 2.12 -3.41
CA MET A 437 -20.84 3.03 -2.87
C MET A 437 -20.59 3.39 -1.39
N ARG A 438 -20.01 2.49 -0.59
CA ARG A 438 -19.62 2.76 0.80
C ARG A 438 -18.37 3.63 0.93
N ARG A 439 -17.42 3.48 -0.01
CA ARG A 439 -16.10 4.13 0.08
C ARG A 439 -16.14 5.63 -0.26
N ALA A 440 -17.02 6.04 -1.17
CA ALA A 440 -17.05 7.42 -1.66
C ALA A 440 -18.48 7.91 -1.95
N ARG A 441 -18.72 9.20 -1.75
CA ARG A 441 -19.95 9.86 -2.20
C ARG A 441 -19.90 10.02 -3.71
N LEU A 442 -20.74 9.26 -4.41
CA LEU A 442 -20.76 9.24 -5.87
C LEU A 442 -21.62 10.37 -6.45
N GLU A 443 -21.29 10.79 -7.66
CA GLU A 443 -22.16 11.67 -8.45
C GLU A 443 -23.49 10.98 -8.76
N GLN A 444 -24.57 11.76 -8.85
CA GLN A 444 -25.93 11.22 -8.96
C GLN A 444 -26.12 10.27 -10.15
N ASN A 445 -25.63 10.63 -11.33
CA ASN A 445 -25.77 9.81 -12.54
C ASN A 445 -25.01 8.48 -12.41
N PHE A 446 -23.80 8.53 -11.86
CA PHE A 446 -22.98 7.34 -11.66
C PHE A 446 -23.55 6.44 -10.56
N PHE A 447 -24.04 7.04 -9.47
CA PHE A 447 -24.75 6.35 -8.41
C PHE A 447 -25.99 5.61 -8.91
N GLN A 448 -26.82 6.26 -9.73
CA GLN A 448 -28.01 5.65 -10.33
C GLN A 448 -27.65 4.47 -11.24
N LYS A 449 -26.64 4.64 -12.10
CA LYS A 449 -26.13 3.56 -12.95
C LYS A 449 -25.67 2.36 -12.13
N LEU A 450 -24.80 2.57 -11.14
CA LEU A 450 -24.31 1.49 -10.28
C LEU A 450 -25.42 0.83 -9.47
N THR A 451 -26.40 1.61 -9.02
CA THR A 451 -27.57 1.09 -8.31
C THR A 451 -28.37 0.14 -9.22
N GLN A 452 -28.61 0.52 -10.47
CA GLN A 452 -29.28 -0.33 -11.46
C GLN A 452 -28.50 -1.62 -11.73
N GLU A 453 -27.21 -1.51 -12.07
CA GLU A 453 -26.35 -2.67 -12.33
C GLU A 453 -26.31 -3.62 -11.12
N ARG A 454 -26.22 -3.07 -9.90
CA ARG A 454 -26.25 -3.85 -8.66
C ARG A 454 -27.54 -4.64 -8.50
N PHE A 455 -28.70 -4.05 -8.79
CA PHE A 455 -29.97 -4.77 -8.72
C PHE A 455 -30.09 -5.85 -9.81
N ASP A 456 -29.58 -5.60 -11.01
CA ASP A 456 -29.60 -6.59 -12.10
C ASP A 456 -28.73 -7.81 -11.78
N PHE A 457 -27.54 -7.60 -11.22
CA PHE A 457 -26.70 -8.69 -10.72
C PHE A 457 -27.34 -9.41 -9.52
N ALA A 458 -27.97 -8.68 -8.59
CA ALA A 458 -28.65 -9.30 -7.45
C ALA A 458 -29.81 -10.21 -7.87
N ARG A 459 -30.61 -9.82 -8.87
CA ARG A 459 -31.65 -10.67 -9.46
C ARG A 459 -31.05 -11.92 -10.09
N THR A 460 -30.00 -11.74 -10.90
CA THR A 460 -29.29 -12.84 -11.56
C THR A 460 -28.72 -13.84 -10.54
N TYR A 461 -28.17 -13.35 -9.43
CA TYR A 461 -27.65 -14.17 -8.33
C TYR A 461 -28.75 -15.03 -7.69
N ILE A 462 -29.87 -14.42 -7.31
CA ILE A 462 -30.97 -15.13 -6.65
C ILE A 462 -31.63 -16.14 -7.59
N GLU A 463 -31.85 -15.80 -8.85
CA GLU A 463 -32.37 -16.73 -9.85
C GLU A 463 -31.47 -17.96 -10.01
N ALA A 464 -30.16 -17.76 -10.09
CA ALA A 464 -29.20 -18.84 -10.21
C ALA A 464 -29.19 -19.75 -8.96
N VAL A 465 -29.21 -19.17 -7.76
CA VAL A 465 -29.27 -19.94 -6.50
C VAL A 465 -30.57 -20.75 -6.40
N LYS A 466 -31.70 -20.22 -6.88
CA LYS A 466 -32.97 -20.97 -6.91
C LYS A 466 -32.91 -22.15 -7.85
N GLN A 467 -32.28 -21.99 -9.02
CA GLN A 467 -32.16 -23.04 -10.03
C GLN A 467 -31.11 -24.11 -9.66
N ASP A 468 -30.07 -23.75 -8.90
CA ASP A 468 -29.06 -24.69 -8.38
C ASP A 468 -29.60 -25.58 -7.23
N ASN A 469 -30.83 -25.35 -6.77
CA ASN A 469 -31.34 -26.02 -5.59
C ASN A 469 -31.92 -27.41 -5.91
N PRO A 470 -31.27 -28.52 -5.50
CA PRO A 470 -31.64 -29.86 -5.96
C PRO A 470 -32.90 -30.42 -5.28
N ARG A 471 -33.34 -29.83 -4.15
CA ARG A 471 -34.52 -30.30 -3.39
C ARG A 471 -35.48 -29.14 -3.18
N PRO A 472 -36.75 -29.24 -3.63
CA PRO A 472 -37.73 -28.16 -3.51
C PRO A 472 -37.94 -27.62 -2.09
N GLY A 473 -37.70 -28.46 -1.07
CA GLY A 473 -37.86 -28.12 0.34
C GLY A 473 -36.59 -27.70 1.09
N ASP A 474 -35.40 -27.93 0.52
CA ASP A 474 -34.14 -27.47 1.11
C ASP A 474 -33.78 -26.06 0.63
N ARG A 475 -34.64 -25.09 0.96
CA ARG A 475 -34.49 -23.70 0.49
C ARG A 475 -33.58 -22.83 1.33
N LEU A 476 -32.82 -23.43 2.25
CA LEU A 476 -31.91 -22.72 3.14
C LEU A 476 -30.88 -21.87 2.36
N LYS A 477 -30.35 -22.37 1.24
CA LYS A 477 -29.43 -21.63 0.37
C LYS A 477 -30.04 -20.33 -0.19
N VAL A 478 -31.34 -20.32 -0.45
CA VAL A 478 -32.06 -19.12 -0.95
C VAL A 478 -32.13 -18.07 0.16
N PHE A 479 -32.45 -18.47 1.40
CA PHE A 479 -32.40 -17.58 2.54
C PHE A 479 -30.98 -17.01 2.76
N GLU A 480 -29.95 -17.86 2.71
CA GLU A 480 -28.56 -17.42 2.84
C GLU A 480 -28.14 -16.45 1.72
N ALA A 481 -28.64 -16.66 0.51
CA ALA A 481 -28.40 -15.75 -0.61
C ALA A 481 -29.07 -14.38 -0.39
N VAL A 482 -30.31 -14.34 0.07
CA VAL A 482 -31.01 -13.09 0.44
C VAL A 482 -30.27 -12.37 1.56
N SER A 483 -29.85 -13.10 2.60
CA SER A 483 -29.06 -12.54 3.70
C SER A 483 -27.74 -11.93 3.21
N ARG A 484 -27.04 -12.60 2.29
CA ARG A 484 -25.79 -12.07 1.70
C ARG A 484 -26.04 -10.79 0.89
N LEU A 485 -27.15 -10.71 0.17
CA LEU A 485 -27.56 -9.48 -0.54
C LEU A 485 -27.87 -8.33 0.42
N ALA A 486 -28.55 -8.59 1.54
CA ALA A 486 -28.83 -7.58 2.56
C ALA A 486 -27.53 -7.02 3.17
N VAL A 487 -26.57 -7.89 3.49
CA VAL A 487 -25.21 -7.51 3.94
C VAL A 487 -24.47 -6.65 2.90
N ALA A 488 -24.82 -6.77 1.61
CA ALA A 488 -24.31 -5.93 0.53
C ALA A 488 -25.22 -4.72 0.23
N ASP A 489 -26.06 -4.26 1.17
CA ASP A 489 -26.99 -3.13 1.04
C ASP A 489 -27.99 -3.26 -0.13
N VAL A 490 -28.32 -4.50 -0.51
CA VAL A 490 -29.39 -4.81 -1.46
C VAL A 490 -30.59 -5.31 -0.66
N VAL A 491 -31.40 -4.35 -0.21
CA VAL A 491 -32.62 -4.59 0.57
C VAL A 491 -33.81 -4.29 -0.31
N VAL A 492 -34.46 -5.34 -0.83
CA VAL A 492 -35.68 -5.25 -1.64
C VAL A 492 -36.74 -6.11 -0.97
N VAL A 493 -37.92 -5.55 -0.74
CA VAL A 493 -39.05 -6.21 -0.06
C VAL A 493 -39.31 -7.60 -0.63
N SER A 494 -39.42 -7.72 -1.95
CA SER A 494 -39.69 -9.01 -2.60
C SER A 494 -38.57 -10.04 -2.44
N LEU A 495 -37.32 -9.61 -2.23
CA LEU A 495 -36.21 -10.52 -1.93
C LEU A 495 -36.25 -10.96 -0.47
N LEU A 496 -36.57 -10.05 0.45
CA LEU A 496 -36.72 -10.36 1.87
C LEU A 496 -37.86 -11.35 2.10
N ASP A 497 -39.04 -11.09 1.54
CA ASP A 497 -40.19 -11.99 1.61
C ASP A 497 -39.83 -13.38 1.09
N MET A 498 -39.14 -13.45 -0.06
CA MET A 498 -38.65 -14.70 -0.63
C MET A 498 -37.67 -15.43 0.30
N GLY A 499 -36.79 -14.70 0.99
CA GLY A 499 -35.88 -15.26 1.98
C GLY A 499 -36.65 -15.85 3.16
N VAL A 500 -37.58 -15.10 3.74
CA VAL A 500 -38.38 -15.57 4.89
C VAL A 500 -39.22 -16.79 4.51
N GLU A 501 -39.89 -16.77 3.35
CA GLU A 501 -40.63 -17.92 2.84
C GLU A 501 -39.73 -19.15 2.64
N ALA A 502 -38.51 -18.95 2.14
CA ALA A 502 -37.54 -20.02 1.98
C ALA A 502 -37.11 -20.63 3.33
N LEU A 503 -36.94 -19.80 4.36
CA LEU A 503 -36.61 -20.27 5.71
C LEU A 503 -37.78 -21.03 6.35
N GLU A 504 -39.00 -20.53 6.21
CA GLU A 504 -40.21 -21.21 6.69
C GLU A 504 -40.43 -22.55 6.00
N GLN A 505 -40.27 -22.61 4.68
CA GLN A 505 -40.41 -23.87 3.94
C GLN A 505 -39.36 -24.89 4.37
N TRP A 506 -38.10 -24.46 4.54
CA TRP A 506 -37.06 -25.32 5.08
C TRP A 506 -37.39 -25.81 6.51
N TRP A 507 -37.96 -24.95 7.35
CA TRP A 507 -38.33 -25.33 8.71
C TRP A 507 -39.55 -26.27 8.77
N ASN A 508 -40.57 -26.04 7.94
CA ASN A 508 -41.71 -26.95 7.78
C ASN A 508 -41.23 -28.36 7.42
N ASP A 509 -40.25 -28.46 6.51
CA ASP A 509 -39.61 -29.71 6.13
C ASP A 509 -38.82 -30.37 7.27
N VAL A 510 -38.21 -29.58 8.16
CA VAL A 510 -37.52 -30.07 9.36
C VAL A 510 -38.52 -30.69 10.33
N GLU A 511 -39.65 -30.03 10.57
CA GLU A 511 -40.70 -30.50 11.49
C GLU A 511 -41.36 -31.81 11.01
N GLN A 512 -41.42 -32.03 9.70
CA GLN A 512 -42.00 -33.25 9.12
C GLN A 512 -41.04 -34.46 9.15
N ARG A 513 -39.80 -34.31 9.62
CA ARG A 513 -38.84 -35.41 9.70
C ARG A 513 -39.25 -36.40 10.80
N ALA A 514 -39.04 -37.69 10.53
CA ALA A 514 -39.36 -38.76 11.49
C ALA A 514 -38.57 -38.68 12.81
N PHE A 515 -37.43 -37.98 12.81
CA PHE A 515 -36.59 -37.76 13.97
C PHE A 515 -36.23 -36.29 14.08
N ALA A 516 -36.35 -35.75 15.28
CA ALA A 516 -35.98 -34.38 15.58
C ALA A 516 -34.44 -34.24 15.65
N ASP A 517 -33.91 -33.24 14.96
CA ASP A 517 -32.47 -33.03 14.77
C ASP A 517 -32.00 -31.74 15.46
N ILE A 518 -31.22 -31.88 16.54
CA ILE A 518 -30.63 -30.76 17.29
C ILE A 518 -29.81 -29.84 16.36
N THR A 519 -29.20 -30.41 15.32
CA THR A 519 -28.43 -29.66 14.32
C THR A 519 -29.30 -28.68 13.55
N ALA A 520 -30.53 -29.09 13.20
CA ALA A 520 -31.50 -28.24 12.52
C ALA A 520 -31.93 -27.06 13.41
N CYS A 521 -32.16 -27.29 14.71
CA CYS A 521 -32.43 -26.21 15.67
C CYS A 521 -31.27 -25.20 15.74
N LYS A 522 -30.01 -25.68 15.75
CA LYS A 522 -28.81 -24.80 15.71
C LYS A 522 -28.72 -24.00 14.41
N ILE A 523 -29.03 -24.62 13.27
CA ILE A 523 -29.07 -23.94 11.98
C ILE A 523 -30.16 -22.85 11.98
N LEU A 524 -31.36 -23.15 12.47
CA LEU A 524 -32.46 -22.21 12.58
C LEU A 524 -32.06 -21.00 13.44
N SER A 525 -31.53 -21.22 14.64
CA SER A 525 -31.06 -20.15 15.53
C SER A 525 -30.08 -19.22 14.82
N ARG A 526 -29.12 -19.77 14.08
CA ARG A 526 -28.17 -18.98 13.27
C ARG A 526 -28.87 -18.19 12.15
N MET A 527 -29.89 -18.75 11.51
CA MET A 527 -30.65 -18.04 10.47
C MET A 527 -31.53 -16.93 11.05
N LEU A 528 -32.12 -17.15 12.23
CA LEU A 528 -32.91 -16.14 12.95
C LEU A 528 -32.05 -14.93 13.33
N SER A 529 -30.81 -15.14 13.78
CA SER A 529 -29.87 -14.02 14.02
C SER A 529 -29.57 -13.22 12.75
N LYS A 530 -29.48 -13.89 11.59
CA LYS A 530 -29.33 -13.19 10.30
C LYS A 530 -30.59 -12.41 9.92
N LEU A 531 -31.77 -12.97 10.19
CA LEU A 531 -33.06 -12.32 9.94
C LEU A 531 -33.24 -11.08 10.82
N GLU A 532 -32.87 -11.17 12.10
CA GLU A 532 -32.85 -10.04 13.03
C GLU A 532 -31.92 -8.92 12.55
N ALA A 533 -30.72 -9.26 12.04
CA ALA A 533 -29.82 -8.26 11.47
C ALA A 533 -30.42 -7.56 10.24
N MET A 534 -31.16 -8.28 9.38
CA MET A 534 -31.88 -7.69 8.25
C MET A 534 -33.02 -6.77 8.72
N GLU A 535 -33.77 -7.18 9.75
CA GLU A 535 -34.84 -6.39 10.38
C GLU A 535 -34.30 -5.05 10.92
N GLN A 536 -33.19 -5.09 11.66
CA GLN A 536 -32.51 -3.89 12.16
C GLN A 536 -32.06 -2.95 11.03
N GLN A 537 -31.57 -3.52 9.92
CA GLN A 537 -31.16 -2.74 8.75
C GLN A 537 -32.37 -2.06 8.06
N ILE A 538 -33.51 -2.74 7.95
CA ILE A 538 -34.76 -2.15 7.39
C ILE A 538 -35.24 -1.00 8.28
N ASN A 539 -35.24 -1.19 9.60
CA ASN A 539 -35.63 -0.17 10.56
C ASN A 539 -34.75 1.09 10.47
N ALA A 540 -33.45 0.93 10.20
CA ALA A 540 -32.55 2.05 9.99
C ALA A 540 -32.93 2.92 8.77
N TYR A 541 -33.55 2.34 7.74
CA TYR A 541 -33.98 3.08 6.55
C TYR A 541 -35.27 3.88 6.74
N LYS A 542 -35.98 3.76 7.88
CA LYS A 542 -37.18 4.54 8.28
C LYS A 542 -38.31 4.63 7.24
N ARG A 543 -38.35 3.75 6.24
CA ARG A 543 -39.27 3.87 5.10
C ARG A 543 -40.50 2.97 5.20
N GLU A 544 -40.43 1.83 5.88
CA GLU A 544 -41.46 0.77 5.77
C GLU A 544 -41.68 0.01 7.09
N ALA A 545 -42.31 0.66 8.08
CA ALA A 545 -42.60 0.04 9.38
C ALA A 545 -43.43 -1.27 9.25
N THR A 546 -44.39 -1.29 8.33
CA THR A 546 -45.28 -2.44 8.11
C THR A 546 -44.55 -3.71 7.67
N ILE A 547 -43.45 -3.58 6.93
CA ILE A 547 -42.67 -4.73 6.44
C ILE A 547 -41.75 -5.24 7.54
N SER A 548 -41.15 -4.34 8.33
CA SER A 548 -40.39 -4.75 9.50
C SER A 548 -41.27 -5.54 10.48
N ASP A 549 -42.48 -5.05 10.77
CA ASP A 549 -43.42 -5.72 11.68
C ASP A 549 -43.81 -7.11 11.17
N ALA A 550 -44.04 -7.25 9.85
CA ALA A 550 -44.37 -8.53 9.23
C ALA A 550 -43.21 -9.54 9.32
N ILE A 551 -41.97 -9.09 9.09
CA ILE A 551 -40.77 -9.92 9.23
C ILE A 551 -40.55 -10.32 10.69
N GLU A 552 -40.72 -9.38 11.62
CA GLU A 552 -40.58 -9.64 13.06
C GLU A 552 -41.58 -10.70 13.54
N LEU A 553 -42.84 -10.60 13.11
CA LEU A 553 -43.88 -11.58 13.44
C LEU A 553 -43.48 -13.00 12.97
N ARG A 554 -43.05 -13.13 11.72
CA ARG A 554 -42.62 -14.42 11.13
C ARG A 554 -41.37 -14.97 11.82
N ARG A 555 -40.43 -14.09 12.20
CA ARG A 555 -39.23 -14.45 12.99
C ARG A 555 -39.63 -15.05 14.35
N ARG A 556 -40.51 -14.36 15.09
CA ARG A 556 -40.99 -14.82 16.40
C ARG A 556 -41.75 -16.15 16.33
N GLU A 557 -42.53 -16.36 15.26
CA GLU A 557 -43.21 -17.63 15.03
C GLU A 557 -42.20 -18.77 14.84
N LEU A 558 -41.18 -18.57 14.00
CA LEU A 558 -40.11 -19.54 13.79
C LEU A 558 -39.29 -19.80 15.07
N GLU A 559 -39.03 -18.77 15.88
CA GLU A 559 -38.39 -18.92 17.20
C GLU A 559 -39.19 -19.81 18.14
N TYR A 560 -40.50 -19.55 18.23
CA TYR A 560 -41.41 -20.34 19.07
C TYR A 560 -41.43 -21.81 18.63
N ARG A 561 -41.60 -22.06 17.33
CA ARG A 561 -41.60 -23.41 16.76
C ARG A 561 -40.25 -24.13 16.94
N GLY A 562 -39.16 -23.41 16.76
CA GLY A 562 -37.80 -23.86 17.06
C GLY A 562 -37.63 -24.33 18.50
N ALA A 563 -38.09 -23.53 19.46
CA ALA A 563 -38.03 -23.84 20.88
C ALA A 563 -38.90 -25.05 21.26
N GLN A 564 -40.10 -25.17 20.67
CA GLN A 564 -40.98 -26.32 20.89
C GLN A 564 -40.34 -27.64 20.43
N LEU A 565 -39.76 -27.66 19.23
CA LEU A 565 -39.07 -28.85 18.71
C LEU A 565 -37.82 -29.17 19.54
N GLN A 566 -37.08 -28.16 20.00
CA GLN A 566 -35.93 -28.38 20.87
C GLN A 566 -36.33 -28.98 22.22
N ALA A 567 -37.46 -28.54 22.79
CA ALA A 567 -37.99 -29.07 24.03
C ALA A 567 -38.54 -30.50 23.92
N SER A 568 -38.92 -30.96 22.73
CA SER A 568 -39.38 -32.35 22.52
C SER A 568 -38.23 -33.35 22.30
N ILE A 569 -37.00 -32.86 22.12
CA ILE A 569 -35.78 -33.68 21.99
C ILE A 569 -35.16 -34.02 23.35
N GLY A 570 -35.37 -33.15 24.36
CA GLY A 570 -34.88 -33.33 25.73
C GLY A 570 -35.90 -34.08 26.59
#